data_AF-A0A6I9NY44-F1
#
_entry.id   AF-A0A6I9NY44-F1
#
_cell.length_a   1.000
_cell.length_b   1.000
_cell.length_c   1.000
_cell.angle_alpha   90.00
_cell.angle_beta   90.00
_cell.angle_gamma   90.00
#
_symmetry.space_group_name_H-M   'P 1'
#
loop_
_entity.id
_entity.type
_entity.pdbx_description
1 polymer ?
#
loop_
_entity_poly.entity_id
_entity_poly.type
_entity_poly.pdbx_seq_one_letter_code
_entity_poly.pdbx_strand_id
1 'polypeptide(L)'
;MNWTEAQSYCREHHTDLASVRNETENQQIVELLPAGIYWIGLYRDSWKWSDGSNSSFKYWAENNPNYRAFKVCVAAAFNNSGKWEDLDCGVKKPFICYGSVPVSMQVIKVRVEKPNCVDLKDPAFLDAMLVEVNH
;
A
#
# COMPACT_ATOMS: atom_id res chain seq x y z
N MET A 1 -17.02 5.04 -4.49
CA MET A 1 -16.74 5.26 -5.92
C MET A 1 -16.71 3.92 -6.63
N ASN A 2 -16.97 3.88 -7.95
CA ASN A 2 -16.64 2.67 -8.73
C ASN A 2 -15.10 2.50 -8.77
N TRP A 3 -14.59 1.36 -9.24
CA TRP A 3 -13.16 1.08 -9.16
C TRP A 3 -12.30 2.09 -9.94
N THR A 4 -12.72 2.45 -11.16
CA THR A 4 -11.99 3.41 -12.00
C THR A 4 -12.00 4.82 -11.39
N GLU A 5 -13.15 5.28 -10.89
CA GLU A 5 -13.28 6.54 -10.17
C GLU A 5 -12.37 6.58 -8.92
N ALA A 6 -12.33 5.47 -8.16
CA ALA A 6 -11.47 5.35 -6.99
C ALA A 6 -9.98 5.42 -7.35
N GLN A 7 -9.57 4.75 -8.43
CA GLN A 7 -8.21 4.84 -8.96
C GLN A 7 -7.84 6.26 -9.37
N SER A 8 -8.72 6.93 -10.12
CA SER A 8 -8.50 8.32 -10.53
C SER A 8 -8.32 9.23 -9.32
N TYR A 9 -9.19 9.10 -8.31
CA TYR A 9 -9.07 9.85 -7.05
C TYR A 9 -7.73 9.59 -6.36
N CYS A 10 -7.31 8.32 -6.24
CA CYS A 10 -6.02 8.01 -5.61
C CYS A 10 -4.83 8.56 -6.39
N ARG A 11 -4.87 8.60 -7.73
CA ARG A 11 -3.80 9.19 -8.54
C ARG A 11 -3.79 10.72 -8.51
N GLU A 12 -4.92 11.35 -8.21
CA GLU A 12 -5.03 12.79 -8.05
C GLU A 12 -4.47 13.27 -6.70
N HIS A 13 -4.68 12.48 -5.63
CA HIS A 13 -4.35 12.89 -4.26
C HIS A 13 -3.21 12.11 -3.60
N HIS A 14 -2.85 10.94 -4.16
CA HIS A 14 -1.87 10.00 -3.63
C HIS A 14 -1.07 9.36 -4.79
N THR A 15 -0.55 8.15 -4.61
CA THR A 15 0.17 7.44 -5.68
C THR A 15 -0.79 6.62 -6.55
N ASP A 16 -1.53 5.67 -5.96
CA ASP A 16 -2.52 4.83 -6.65
C ASP A 16 -3.43 4.15 -5.62
N LEU A 17 -4.35 3.28 -6.04
CA LEU A 17 -4.98 2.30 -5.15
C LEU A 17 -3.93 1.38 -4.52
N ALA A 18 -4.20 0.93 -3.30
CA ALA A 18 -3.26 0.12 -2.54
C ALA A 18 -2.94 -1.22 -3.22
N SER A 19 -1.65 -1.51 -3.31
CA SER A 19 -1.14 -2.86 -3.58
C SER A 19 -0.90 -3.61 -2.27
N VAL A 20 -1.10 -4.93 -2.30
CA VAL A 20 -0.88 -5.80 -1.13
C VAL A 20 0.10 -6.89 -1.55
N ARG A 21 1.33 -6.78 -1.06
CA ARG A 21 2.46 -7.57 -1.57
C ARG A 21 2.76 -8.80 -0.75
N ASN A 22 2.25 -8.88 0.48
CA ASN A 22 2.40 -9.99 1.41
C ASN A 22 1.30 -9.97 2.49
N GLU A 23 1.27 -10.99 3.34
CA GLU A 23 0.27 -11.12 4.41
C GLU A 23 0.42 -10.06 5.50
N THR A 24 1.65 -9.65 5.84
CA THR A 24 1.90 -8.60 6.84
C THR A 24 1.29 -7.27 6.40
N GLU A 25 1.47 -6.87 5.14
CA GLU A 25 0.81 -5.67 4.60
C GLU A 25 -0.71 -5.80 4.65
N ASN A 26 -1.26 -6.98 4.32
CA ASN A 26 -2.71 -7.19 4.41
C ASN A 26 -3.24 -7.00 5.83
N GLN A 27 -2.54 -7.57 6.83
CA GLN A 27 -2.89 -7.46 8.24
C GLN A 27 -2.79 -6.01 8.73
N GLN A 28 -1.71 -5.30 8.38
CA GLN A 28 -1.55 -3.89 8.71
C GLN A 28 -2.70 -3.05 8.20
N ILE A 29 -3.13 -3.25 6.95
CA ILE A 29 -4.23 -2.46 6.38
C ILE A 29 -5.56 -2.82 7.08
N VAL A 30 -5.79 -4.09 7.41
CA VAL A 30 -6.99 -4.53 8.16
C VAL A 30 -7.10 -3.88 9.53
N GLU A 31 -5.99 -3.70 10.23
CA GLU A 31 -5.96 -3.08 11.56
C GLU A 31 -6.18 -1.55 11.52
N LEU A 32 -5.89 -0.90 10.39
CA LEU A 32 -5.95 0.55 10.25
C LEU A 32 -7.34 1.10 9.90
N LEU A 33 -8.24 0.28 9.35
CA LEU A 33 -9.53 0.75 8.85
C LEU A 33 -10.71 0.01 9.51
N PRO A 34 -11.90 0.65 9.59
CA PRO A 34 -13.10 -0.01 10.07
C PRO A 34 -13.46 -1.25 9.25
N ALA A 35 -14.20 -2.18 9.86
CA ALA A 35 -14.74 -3.34 9.15
C ALA A 35 -15.54 -2.90 7.91
N GLY A 36 -15.28 -3.54 6.77
CA GLY A 36 -15.88 -3.15 5.50
C GLY A 36 -15.24 -3.88 4.32
N ILE A 37 -15.72 -3.56 3.11
CA ILE A 37 -15.19 -4.11 1.87
C ILE A 37 -14.68 -2.94 1.02
N TYR A 38 -13.38 -2.91 0.76
CA TYR A 38 -12.70 -1.77 0.18
C TYR A 38 -12.02 -2.11 -1.13
N TRP A 39 -12.12 -1.24 -2.14
CA TRP A 39 -11.35 -1.40 -3.37
C TRP A 39 -9.84 -1.32 -3.11
N ILE A 40 -9.11 -2.23 -3.76
CA ILE A 40 -7.64 -2.25 -3.84
C ILE A 40 -7.20 -2.23 -5.30
N GLY A 41 -5.91 -2.05 -5.56
CA GLY A 41 -5.36 -1.81 -6.90
C GLY A 41 -5.31 -3.02 -7.82
N LEU A 42 -5.74 -4.20 -7.38
CA LEU A 42 -5.72 -5.42 -8.20
C LEU A 42 -6.93 -5.44 -9.14
N TYR A 43 -6.67 -5.64 -10.44
CA TYR A 43 -7.72 -5.71 -11.46
C TYR A 43 -7.39 -6.76 -12.54
N ARG A 44 -8.41 -7.12 -13.32
CA ARG A 44 -8.29 -8.17 -14.35
C ARG A 44 -7.68 -7.64 -15.66
N ASP A 45 -6.36 -7.69 -15.72
CA ASP A 45 -5.51 -7.89 -16.90
C ASP A 45 -4.29 -8.70 -16.42
N SER A 46 -4.38 -10.04 -16.44
CA SER A 46 -3.38 -10.95 -15.82
C SER A 46 -3.11 -10.69 -14.31
N TRP A 47 -4.12 -10.22 -13.56
CA TRP A 47 -4.01 -9.90 -12.12
C TRP A 47 -2.86 -8.95 -11.79
N LYS A 48 -2.82 -7.83 -12.52
CA LYS A 48 -1.86 -6.74 -12.32
C LYS A 48 -2.36 -5.76 -11.27
N TRP A 49 -1.40 -5.19 -10.55
CA TRP A 49 -1.62 -4.05 -9.67
C TRP A 49 -1.60 -2.75 -10.48
N SER A 50 -2.50 -1.83 -10.14
CA SER A 50 -2.66 -0.55 -10.82
C SER A 50 -1.46 0.38 -10.68
N ASP A 51 -0.74 0.28 -9.57
CA ASP A 51 0.50 1.00 -9.28
C ASP A 51 1.73 0.45 -10.03
N GLY A 52 1.58 -0.67 -10.75
CA GLY A 52 2.67 -1.36 -11.44
C GLY A 52 3.50 -2.29 -10.53
N SER A 53 3.12 -2.48 -9.27
CA SER A 53 3.81 -3.39 -8.36
C SER A 53 3.81 -4.82 -8.90
N ASN A 54 4.96 -5.49 -8.80
CA ASN A 54 5.12 -6.88 -9.23
C ASN A 54 5.06 -7.81 -8.02
N SER A 55 3.85 -8.21 -7.60
CA SER A 55 3.65 -9.21 -6.55
C SER A 55 2.73 -10.34 -7.01
N SER A 56 3.19 -11.57 -6.80
CA SER A 56 2.42 -12.80 -7.00
C SER A 56 1.52 -13.16 -5.82
N PHE A 57 1.58 -12.39 -4.71
CA PHE A 57 0.75 -12.64 -3.54
C PHE A 57 -0.73 -12.55 -3.89
N LYS A 58 -1.51 -13.47 -3.32
CA LYS A 58 -2.96 -13.57 -3.50
C LYS A 58 -3.58 -13.96 -2.16
N TYR A 59 -4.57 -13.19 -1.72
CA TYR A 59 -5.26 -13.43 -0.46
C TYR A 59 -6.76 -13.66 -0.65
N TRP A 60 -7.11 -14.45 -1.68
CA TRP A 60 -8.50 -14.72 -2.03
C TRP A 60 -9.31 -15.32 -0.88
N ALA A 61 -10.55 -14.87 -0.75
CA ALA A 61 -11.57 -15.56 0.05
C ALA A 61 -11.89 -16.92 -0.58
N GLU A 62 -12.49 -17.81 0.22
CA GLU A 62 -12.98 -19.08 -0.30
C GLU A 62 -13.91 -18.84 -1.50
N ASN A 63 -13.81 -19.70 -2.52
CA ASN A 63 -14.55 -19.61 -3.78
C ASN A 63 -14.25 -18.37 -4.65
N ASN A 64 -13.18 -17.63 -4.39
CA ASN A 64 -12.72 -16.52 -5.22
C ASN A 64 -11.33 -16.81 -5.84
N PRO A 65 -11.01 -16.23 -7.01
CA PRO A 65 -11.91 -15.46 -7.88
C PRO A 65 -12.98 -16.37 -8.53
N ASN A 66 -14.23 -15.89 -8.59
CA ASN A 66 -15.38 -16.60 -9.14
C ASN A 66 -15.75 -16.17 -10.57
N TYR A 67 -15.17 -15.07 -11.08
CA TYR A 67 -15.30 -14.58 -12.45
C TYR A 67 -16.74 -14.37 -12.93
N ARG A 68 -17.66 -14.00 -12.03
CA ARG A 68 -19.09 -13.82 -12.39
C ARG A 68 -19.37 -12.57 -13.23
N ALA A 69 -18.46 -11.60 -13.26
CA ALA A 69 -18.61 -10.35 -14.00
C ALA A 69 -17.72 -10.29 -15.26
N PHE A 70 -18.14 -9.51 -16.27
CA PHE A 70 -17.35 -9.30 -17.49
C PHE A 70 -16.07 -8.48 -17.23
N LYS A 71 -16.19 -7.41 -16.44
CA LYS A 71 -15.07 -6.63 -15.90
C LYS A 71 -14.94 -6.91 -14.40
N VAL A 72 -13.76 -7.36 -14.00
CA VAL A 72 -13.51 -7.83 -12.63
C VAL A 72 -12.42 -6.99 -11.98
N CYS A 73 -12.75 -6.44 -10.82
CA CYS A 73 -11.88 -5.65 -9.95
C CYS A 73 -11.90 -6.25 -8.55
N VAL A 74 -10.86 -6.00 -7.76
CA VAL A 74 -10.69 -6.70 -6.47
C VAL A 74 -10.94 -5.76 -5.30
N ALA A 75 -11.72 -6.26 -4.34
CA ALA A 75 -11.90 -5.62 -3.05
C ALA A 75 -11.41 -6.53 -1.92
N ALA A 76 -10.88 -5.94 -0.86
CA ALA A 76 -10.51 -6.64 0.35
C ALA A 76 -11.64 -6.51 1.40
N ALA A 77 -12.08 -7.66 1.94
CA ALA A 77 -13.15 -7.78 2.91
C ALA A 77 -12.58 -7.88 4.34
N PHE A 78 -12.58 -6.77 5.06
CA PHE A 78 -11.91 -6.64 6.37
C PHE A 78 -12.70 -7.33 7.47
N ASN A 79 -14.00 -7.50 7.27
CA ASN A 79 -14.84 -8.39 8.08
C ASN A 79 -14.51 -9.89 7.89
N ASN A 80 -13.66 -10.23 6.91
CA ASN A 80 -13.18 -11.59 6.64
C ASN A 80 -11.64 -11.60 6.64
N SER A 81 -11.02 -11.02 7.66
CA SER A 81 -9.55 -10.96 7.81
C SER A 81 -8.80 -10.33 6.63
N GLY A 82 -9.47 -9.46 5.87
CA GLY A 82 -8.90 -8.83 4.67
C GLY A 82 -8.83 -9.75 3.46
N LYS A 83 -9.56 -10.87 3.44
CA LYS A 83 -9.64 -11.76 2.27
C LYS A 83 -10.24 -11.04 1.06
N TRP A 84 -9.81 -11.42 -0.13
CA TRP A 84 -10.15 -10.70 -1.36
C TRP A 84 -11.32 -11.32 -2.10
N GLU A 85 -12.16 -10.46 -2.65
CA GLU A 85 -13.31 -10.80 -3.48
C GLU A 85 -13.16 -10.15 -4.86
N ASP A 86 -13.53 -10.88 -5.90
CA ASP A 86 -13.57 -10.37 -7.25
C ASP A 86 -14.99 -9.92 -7.58
N LEU A 87 -15.13 -8.64 -7.97
CA LEU A 87 -16.42 -7.96 -8.05
C LEU A 87 -16.52 -7.17 -9.36
N ASP A 88 -17.76 -6.87 -9.76
CA ASP A 88 -18.00 -5.96 -10.88
C ASP A 88 -17.41 -4.58 -10.56
N CYS A 89 -16.50 -4.12 -11.43
CA CYS A 89 -15.80 -2.84 -11.30
C CYS A 89 -16.75 -1.63 -11.20
N GLY A 90 -18.00 -1.75 -11.69
CA GLY A 90 -19.03 -0.70 -11.64
C GLY A 90 -19.66 -0.50 -10.26
N VAL A 91 -19.47 -1.43 -9.32
CA VAL A 91 -20.05 -1.33 -7.98
C VAL A 91 -19.39 -0.22 -7.18
N LYS A 92 -20.19 0.57 -6.45
CA LYS A 92 -19.66 1.65 -5.59
C LYS A 92 -19.23 1.08 -4.24
N LYS A 93 -17.98 1.33 -3.85
CA LYS A 93 -17.42 0.97 -2.53
C LYS A 93 -16.48 2.06 -1.99
N PRO A 94 -16.17 2.03 -0.68
CA PRO A 94 -14.99 2.72 -0.16
C PRO A 94 -13.72 2.08 -0.75
N PHE A 95 -12.59 2.76 -0.64
CA PHE A 95 -11.35 2.38 -1.31
C PHE A 95 -10.13 2.82 -0.51
N ILE A 96 -8.99 2.19 -0.79
CA ILE A 96 -7.73 2.43 -0.08
C ILE A 96 -6.71 2.95 -1.07
N CYS A 97 -6.21 4.15 -0.84
CA CYS A 97 -5.08 4.68 -1.61
C CYS A 97 -3.77 4.28 -0.93
N TYR A 98 -2.77 4.00 -1.74
CA TYR A 98 -1.37 3.97 -1.34
C TYR A 98 -0.73 5.30 -1.73
N GLY A 99 0.09 5.81 -0.83
CA GLY A 99 0.97 6.94 -1.08
C GLY A 99 2.26 6.72 -0.33
N SER A 100 3.37 7.16 -0.90
CA SER A 100 4.57 7.36 -0.10
C SER A 100 4.21 8.33 1.02
N VAL A 101 4.54 8.00 2.27
CA VAL A 101 4.62 9.03 3.30
C VAL A 101 5.55 10.10 2.72
N PRO A 102 5.16 11.39 2.65
CA PRO A 102 6.07 12.41 2.16
C PRO A 102 7.31 12.39 3.05
N VAL A 103 8.37 11.75 2.59
CA VAL A 103 9.66 11.78 3.25
C VAL A 103 10.16 13.19 3.02
N SER A 104 9.95 14.06 4.00
CA SER A 104 10.62 15.35 4.02
C SER A 104 12.11 15.07 4.21
N MET A 105 12.87 15.12 3.11
CA MET A 105 14.32 15.10 3.20
C MET A 105 14.77 16.40 3.87
N GLN A 106 14.95 16.35 5.19
CA GLN A 106 15.61 17.42 5.91
C GLN A 106 17.12 17.31 5.66
N VAL A 107 17.67 18.25 4.90
CA VAL A 107 19.12 18.35 4.71
C VAL A 107 19.72 19.00 5.95
N ILE A 108 20.17 18.19 6.90
CA ILE A 108 20.88 18.66 8.08
C ILE A 108 22.36 18.85 7.72
N LYS A 109 22.85 20.08 7.84
CA LYS A 109 24.29 20.38 7.71
C LYS A 109 24.96 20.06 9.04
N VAL A 110 25.61 18.91 9.13
CA VAL A 110 26.37 18.49 10.30
C VAL A 110 27.83 18.94 10.17
N ARG A 111 28.44 19.42 11.27
CA ARG A 111 29.88 19.71 11.33
C ARG A 111 30.57 18.52 11.99
N VAL A 112 31.36 17.77 11.22
CA VAL A 112 32.13 16.63 11.74
C VAL A 112 33.38 17.16 12.44
N GLU A 113 33.37 17.15 13.78
CA GLU A 113 34.53 17.50 14.60
C GLU A 113 35.17 16.23 15.19
N LYS A 114 35.87 15.45 14.35
CA LYS A 114 36.94 14.51 14.78
C LYS A 114 37.66 13.86 13.58
N PRO A 115 38.93 13.44 13.72
CA PRO A 115 39.84 13.17 12.61
C PRO A 115 39.84 11.72 12.10
N ASN A 116 38.98 10.83 12.60
CA ASN A 116 38.92 9.44 12.13
C ASN A 116 37.74 9.25 11.19
N CYS A 117 37.97 8.53 10.09
CA CYS A 117 36.93 8.17 9.11
C CYS A 117 35.75 7.52 9.81
N VAL A 118 34.67 8.29 9.98
CA VAL A 118 33.39 7.80 10.42
C VAL A 118 32.77 7.05 9.25
N ASP A 119 32.41 5.78 9.45
CA ASP A 119 31.63 5.05 8.46
C ASP A 119 30.18 5.53 8.55
N LEU A 120 29.75 6.29 7.56
CA LEU A 120 28.38 6.83 7.45
C LEU A 120 27.32 5.74 7.25
N LYS A 121 27.74 4.48 7.06
CA LYS A 121 26.87 3.32 6.97
C LYS A 121 26.84 2.49 8.25
N ASP A 122 27.60 2.89 9.28
CA ASP A 122 27.57 2.23 10.58
C ASP A 122 26.16 2.36 11.21
N PRO A 123 25.47 1.25 11.53
CA PRO A 123 24.17 1.28 12.19
C PRO A 123 24.16 2.10 13.48
N ALA A 124 25.23 2.07 14.27
CA ALA A 124 25.33 2.83 15.51
C ALA A 124 25.41 4.35 15.26
N PHE A 125 26.05 4.74 14.16
CA PHE A 125 26.07 6.14 13.71
C PHE A 125 24.70 6.58 13.20
N LEU A 126 24.03 5.73 12.41
CA LEU A 126 22.68 6.00 11.90
C LEU A 126 21.67 6.15 13.04
N ASP A 127 21.73 5.30 14.06
CA ASP A 127 20.87 5.39 15.25
C ASP A 127 21.10 6.68 16.04
N ALA A 128 22.36 7.08 16.23
CA ALA A 128 22.69 8.34 16.90
C ALA A 128 22.17 9.57 16.12
N MET A 129 22.21 9.54 14.79
CA MET A 129 21.67 10.60 13.94
C MET A 129 20.14 10.65 13.96
N LEU A 130 19.46 9.51 14.06
CA LEU A 130 18.00 9.46 14.21
C LEU A 130 17.53 10.11 15.52
N VAL A 131 18.35 10.08 16.57
CA VAL A 131 18.04 10.77 17.84
C VAL A 131 18.13 12.30 17.69
N GLU A 132 19.09 12.81 16.92
CA GLU A 132 19.24 14.27 16.69
C GLU A 132 18.16 14.86 15.76
N VAL A 133 17.62 14.07 14.83
CA VAL A 133 16.57 14.51 13.89
C VAL A 133 15.20 14.62 14.56
N ASN A 134 14.96 13.87 15.65
CA ASN A 134 13.67 13.81 16.34
C ASN A 134 13.47 14.87 17.43
N HIS A 135 14.27 15.95 17.41
CA HIS A 135 14.27 17.00 18.43
C HIS A 135 14.08 18.41 17.86
#